data_AF-A0A3M0A2N6-F1
#
_entry.id   AF-A0A3M0A2N6-F1
#
_cell.length_a   1.000
_cell.length_b   1.000
_cell.length_c   1.000
_cell.angle_alpha   90.00
_cell.angle_beta   90.00
_cell.angle_gamma   90.00
#
_symmetry.space_group_name_H-M   'P 1'
#
loop_
_entity.id
_entity.type
_entity.pdbx_description
1 polymer ?
#
loop_
_entity_poly.entity_id
_entity_poly.type
_entity_poly.pdbx_seq_one_letter_code
_entity_poly.pdbx_strand_id
1 'polypeptide(L)'
;MYIFSITAVARVDQDGLTAGTSRPFIVYINFADLFGSRALAQAYLLKAGFHKLRFDDQKHLSAEQLSDHATVAGNKQIVEALKHGFSLQMFESH
;
A
#
# COMPACT_ATOMS: atom_id res chain seq x y z
N MET A 1 8.34 3.43 -8.80
CA MET A 1 7.23 2.88 -7.97
C MET A 1 7.36 3.47 -6.57
N TYR A 2 6.25 3.77 -5.91
CA TYR A 2 6.26 4.21 -4.52
C TYR A 2 5.64 3.17 -3.60
N ILE A 3 6.23 3.02 -2.42
CA ILE A 3 5.77 2.15 -1.35
C ILE A 3 5.46 3.05 -0.16
N PHE A 4 4.27 2.92 0.41
CA PHE A 4 3.82 3.69 1.55
C PHE A 4 3.52 2.78 2.73
N SER A 5 4.04 3.13 3.90
CA SER A 5 3.56 2.60 5.18
C SER A 5 2.44 3.51 5.68
N ILE A 6 1.23 2.97 5.80
CA ILE A 6 0.04 3.72 6.14
C ILE A 6 -0.71 3.01 7.24
N THR A 7 -0.92 3.69 8.37
CA THR A 7 -1.87 3.26 9.39
C THR A 7 -3.27 3.78 9.04
N ALA A 8 -4.28 2.91 9.07
CA ALA A 8 -5.65 3.27 8.75
C ALA A 8 -6.66 2.58 9.66
N VAL A 9 -7.83 3.20 9.85
CA VAL A 9 -8.87 2.74 10.77
C VAL A 9 -10.04 2.15 9.98
N ALA A 10 -10.52 0.98 10.38
CA ALA A 10 -11.71 0.36 9.81
C ALA A 10 -12.94 1.26 10.00
N ARG A 11 -13.65 1.60 8.92
CA ARG A 11 -14.86 2.43 9.00
C ARG A 11 -16.08 1.62 9.44
N VAL A 12 -16.14 0.37 9.03
CA VAL A 12 -17.21 -0.59 9.30
C VAL A 12 -16.59 -1.93 9.67
N ASP A 13 -17.39 -2.81 10.25
CA ASP A 13 -16.99 -4.20 10.46
C ASP A 13 -16.78 -4.87 9.09
N GLN A 14 -15.64 -5.53 8.91
CA GLN A 14 -15.26 -6.19 7.66
C GLN A 14 -14.24 -7.29 7.94
N ASP A 15 -14.37 -8.46 7.30
CA ASP A 15 -13.40 -9.58 7.31
C ASP A 15 -12.55 -9.72 8.58
N GLY A 16 -13.18 -10.08 9.71
CA GLY A 16 -12.48 -10.31 10.97
C GLY A 16 -11.95 -9.04 11.66
N LEU A 17 -12.32 -7.86 11.19
CA LEU A 17 -11.94 -6.56 11.71
C LEU A 17 -13.18 -5.79 12.18
N THR A 18 -13.16 -5.33 13.42
CA THR A 18 -14.22 -4.47 13.96
C THR A 18 -13.98 -3.00 13.57
N ALA A 19 -15.07 -2.27 13.37
CA ALA A 19 -15.08 -0.84 13.14
C ALA A 19 -14.29 -0.12 14.24
N GLY A 20 -13.53 0.90 13.85
CA GLY A 20 -12.64 1.64 14.76
C GLY A 20 -11.29 0.97 15.01
N THR A 21 -11.07 -0.26 14.56
CA THR A 21 -9.75 -0.91 14.69
C THR A 21 -8.74 -0.28 13.72
N SER A 22 -7.58 0.07 14.26
CA SER A 22 -6.45 0.58 13.50
C SER A 22 -5.58 -0.57 12.98
N ARG A 23 -5.19 -0.53 11.71
CA ARG A 23 -4.29 -1.51 11.09
C ARG A 23 -3.21 -0.83 10.26
N PRO A 24 -1.96 -1.32 10.31
CA PRO A 24 -0.90 -0.90 9.40
C PRO A 24 -1.03 -1.60 8.04
N PHE A 25 -0.72 -0.84 6.99
CA PHE A 25 -0.72 -1.25 5.60
C PHE A 25 0.60 -0.90 4.95
N ILE A 26 1.06 -1.79 4.07
CA ILE A 26 2.06 -1.44 3.06
C ILE A 26 1.36 -1.38 1.71
N VAL A 27 1.38 -0.21 1.07
CA VAL A 27 0.73 0.05 -0.20
C VAL A 27 1.78 0.31 -1.27
N TYR A 28 1.76 -0.48 -2.33
CA TYR A 28 2.67 -0.40 -3.48
C TYR A 28 1.91 0.24 -4.64
N ILE A 29 2.43 1.34 -5.18
CA ILE A 29 1.82 2.06 -6.31
C ILE A 29 2.83 2.16 -7.45
N ASN A 30 2.53 1.51 -8.57
CA ASN A 30 3.33 1.59 -9.78
C ASN A 30 2.94 2.83 -10.61
N PHE A 31 3.25 4.01 -10.05
CA PHE A 31 3.03 5.29 -10.70
C PHE A 31 4.27 6.17 -10.55
N ALA A 32 4.55 7.00 -11.56
CA ALA A 32 5.81 7.73 -11.67
C ALA A 32 5.88 8.94 -10.73
N ASP A 33 4.75 9.61 -10.52
CA ASP A 33 4.67 10.82 -9.71
C ASP A 33 4.31 10.51 -8.25
N LEU A 34 5.00 11.17 -7.31
CA LEU A 34 4.79 10.98 -5.87
C LEU A 34 3.39 11.46 -5.44
N PHE A 35 2.96 12.63 -5.92
CA PHE A 35 1.69 13.21 -5.50
C PHE A 35 0.52 12.34 -5.94
N GLY A 36 0.50 11.94 -7.21
CA GLY A 36 -0.47 11.01 -7.75
C GLY A 36 -0.41 9.64 -7.06
N SER A 37 0.78 9.12 -6.79
CA SER A 37 0.93 7.85 -6.06
C SER A 37 0.32 7.91 -4.67
N ARG A 38 0.55 9.01 -3.94
CA ARG A 38 0.02 9.22 -2.59
C ARG A 38 -1.49 9.41 -2.60
N ALA A 39 -2.05 10.08 -3.62
CA ALA A 39 -3.49 10.23 -3.79
C ALA A 39 -4.15 8.87 -4.10
N LEU A 40 -3.54 8.06 -4.97
CA LEU A 40 -4.01 6.71 -5.30
C LEU A 40 -3.99 5.79 -4.08
N ALA A 41 -2.90 5.80 -3.30
CA ALA A 41 -2.81 5.01 -2.07
C ALA A 41 -3.95 5.34 -1.08
N GLN A 42 -4.28 6.63 -0.93
CA GLN A 42 -5.42 7.04 -0.11
C GLN A 42 -6.74 6.55 -0.70
N ALA A 43 -6.95 6.75 -2.01
CA ALA A 43 -8.17 6.35 -2.68
C ALA A 43 -8.44 4.85 -2.55
N TYR A 44 -7.41 4.01 -2.67
CA TYR A 44 -7.54 2.56 -2.50
C TYR A 44 -7.92 2.16 -1.07
N LEU A 45 -7.30 2.76 -0.05
CA LEU A 45 -7.64 2.48 1.35
C LEU A 45 -9.05 2.97 1.70
N LEU A 46 -9.44 4.16 1.23
CA LEU A 46 -10.79 4.69 1.40
C LEU A 46 -11.83 3.79 0.72
N LYS A 47 -11.54 3.34 -0.51
CA LYS A 47 -12.40 2.40 -1.25
C LYS A 47 -12.52 1.05 -0.55
N ALA A 48 -11.45 0.59 0.09
CA ALA A 48 -11.41 -0.64 0.89
C ALA A 48 -12.04 -0.50 2.29
N GLY A 49 -12.77 0.59 2.57
CA GLY A 49 -13.51 0.74 3.82
C GLY A 49 -12.68 1.27 4.99
N PHE A 50 -11.47 1.79 4.75
CA PHE A 50 -10.63 2.40 5.78
C PHE A 50 -10.72 3.92 5.78
N HIS A 51 -10.40 4.55 6.89
CA HIS A 51 -10.40 6.01 7.07
C HIS A 51 -9.35 6.43 8.10
N LYS A 52 -9.24 7.75 8.38
CA LYS A 52 -8.21 8.31 9.28
C LYS A 52 -6.80 7.82 8.92
N LEU A 53 -6.44 8.00 7.65
CA LEU A 53 -5.18 7.52 7.10
C LEU A 53 -4.02 8.36 7.64
N ARG A 54 -3.00 7.69 8.18
CA ARG A 54 -1.73 8.30 8.61
C ARG A 54 -0.59 7.66 7.84
N PHE A 55 0.13 8.48 7.07
CA PHE A 55 1.35 8.03 6.40
C PHE A 55 2.49 8.03 7.42
N ASP A 56 3.00 6.84 7.72
CA ASP A 56 4.07 6.63 8.69
C ASP A 56 5.44 6.69 8.01
N ASP A 57 5.56 6.14 6.80
CA ASP A 57 6.81 6.14 6.03
C ASP A 57 6.53 6.03 4.51
N GLN A 58 7.53 6.39 3.70
CA GLN A 58 7.49 6.24 2.25
C GLN A 58 8.85 5.86 1.67
N LYS A 59 8.84 5.02 0.63
CA LYS A 59 10.02 4.61 -0.12
C LYS A 59 9.77 4.72 -1.62
N HIS A 60 10.76 5.21 -2.34
CA HIS A 60 10.77 5.18 -3.81
C HIS A 60 11.66 4.04 -4.30
N LEU A 61 11.15 3.24 -5.23
CA LEU A 61 11.93 2.30 -6.01
C LEU A 61 12.14 2.85 -7.41
N SER A 62 13.42 3.05 -7.74
CA SER A 62 13.87 3.50 -9.06
C SER A 62 13.61 2.45 -10.14
N ALA A 63 13.66 2.87 -11.41
CA ALA A 63 13.52 1.97 -12.55
C ALA A 63 14.59 0.86 -12.57
N GLU A 64 15.82 1.19 -12.15
CA GLU A 64 16.93 0.24 -12.06
C GLU A 64 16.63 -0.87 -11.05
N GLN A 65 16.14 -0.50 -9.87
CA GLN A 65 15.75 -1.45 -8.82
C GLN A 65 14.54 -2.31 -9.23
N LEU A 66 13.63 -1.76 -10.04
CA LEU A 66 12.48 -2.51 -10.56
C LEU A 66 12.84 -3.40 -11.75
N SER A 67 14.00 -3.18 -12.36
CA SER A 67 14.53 -4.02 -13.45
C SER A 67 15.43 -5.14 -12.92
N ASP A 68 15.89 -5.03 -11.67
CA ASP A 68 16.61 -6.10 -10.99
C ASP A 68 15.69 -7.27 -10.64
N HIS A 69 15.94 -8.42 -11.29
CA HIS A 69 15.13 -9.62 -11.12
C HIS A 69 15.15 -10.14 -9.68
N ALA A 70 16.24 -9.95 -8.92
CA ALA A 70 16.30 -10.38 -7.53
C ALA A 70 15.34 -9.57 -6.64
N THR A 71 15.30 -8.25 -6.84
CA THR A 71 14.39 -7.33 -6.14
C THR A 71 12.92 -7.62 -6.46
N VAL A 72 12.60 -7.90 -7.73
CA VAL A 72 11.22 -8.17 -8.16
C VAL A 72 10.75 -9.57 -7.79
N ALA A 73 11.53 -10.61 -8.10
CA ALA A 73 11.15 -12.00 -7.83
C ALA A 73 11.11 -12.31 -6.32
N GLY A 74 11.88 -11.58 -5.51
CA GLY A 74 11.89 -11.70 -4.06
C GLY A 74 10.64 -11.14 -3.37
N ASN A 75 9.81 -10.33 -4.05
CA ASN A 75 8.66 -9.69 -3.42
C ASN A 75 7.40 -9.77 -4.32
N LYS A 76 6.49 -10.67 -3.95
CA LYS A 76 5.21 -10.88 -4.63
C LYS A 76 4.38 -9.58 -4.77
N GLN A 77 4.51 -8.64 -3.85
CA GLN A 77 3.68 -7.43 -3.84
C GLN A 77 4.19 -6.42 -4.87
N ILE A 78 5.50 -6.41 -5.12
CA ILE A 78 6.10 -5.65 -6.23
C ILE A 78 5.62 -6.23 -7.55
N VAL A 79 5.63 -7.55 -7.73
CA VAL A 79 5.14 -8.22 -8.94
C VAL A 79 3.67 -7.87 -9.22
N GLU A 80 2.81 -7.99 -8.19
CA GLU A 80 1.39 -7.66 -8.32
C GLU A 80 1.17 -6.18 -8.63
N ALA A 81 1.92 -5.27 -7.99
CA ALA A 81 1.82 -3.84 -8.27
C ALA A 81 2.32 -3.48 -9.67
N LEU A 82 3.35 -4.15 -10.19
CA LEU A 82 3.81 -3.97 -11.56
C LEU A 82 2.75 -4.42 -12.58
N LYS A 83 2.03 -5.51 -12.30
CA LYS A 83 1.03 -6.10 -13.19
C LYS A 83 -0.32 -5.37 -13.16
N HIS A 84 -0.80 -5.00 -11.97
CA HIS A 84 -2.14 -4.45 -11.74
C HIS A 84 -2.15 -2.94 -11.44
N GLY A 85 -0.98 -2.32 -11.39
CA GLY A 85 -0.79 -0.89 -11.08
C GLY A 85 -0.70 -0.59 -9.59
N PHE A 86 -1.19 -1.48 -8.73
CA PHE A 86 -1.06 -1.36 -7.27
C PHE A 86 -1.12 -2.72 -6.57
N SER A 87 -0.65 -2.77 -5.33
CA SER A 87 -0.85 -3.90 -4.41
C SER A 87 -0.98 -3.37 -2.98
N LEU A 88 -1.77 -4.05 -2.16
CA LEU A 88 -2.03 -3.68 -0.77
C LEU A 88 -1.81 -4.88 0.13
N GLN A 89 -1.03 -4.69 1.18
CA GLN A 89 -0.77 -5.70 2.20
C GLN A 89 -1.17 -5.13 3.57
N MET A 90 -2.16 -5.78 4.20
CA MET A 90 -2.55 -5.50 5.58
C MET A 90 -1.72 -6.35 6.54
N PHE A 91 -1.35 -5.78 7.69
CA PHE A 91 -0.65 -6.50 8.74
C PHE A 91 -1.48 -6.50 10.02
N GLU A 92 -1.40 -7.59 10.77
CA GLU A 92 -1.94 -7.62 12.12
C GLU A 92 -1.05 -6.79 13.05
N SER A 93 -1.68 -5.99 13.89
CA SER A 93 -0.99 -5.31 14.99
C SER A 93 -0.88 -6.33 16.12
N HIS A 94 0.35 -6.70 16.48
CA HIS A 94 0.66 -7.54 17.64
C HIS A 94 0.13 -6.96 18.95
#